data_AF-A0AAN9NGW4-F1
#
_entry.id   AF-A0AAN9NGW4-F1
#
_cell.length_a   1.000
_cell.length_b   1.000
_cell.length_c   1.000
_cell.angle_alpha   90.00
_cell.angle_beta   90.00
_cell.angle_gamma   90.00
#
_symmetry.space_group_name_H-M   'P 1'
#
loop_
_entity.id
_entity.type
_entity.pdbx_description
1 polymer ?
#
loop_
_entity_poly.entity_id
_entity_poly.type
_entity_poly.pdbx_seq_one_letter_code
_entity_poly.pdbx_strand_id
1 'polypeptide(L)'
;MMVGFQSHPTYPYKYTSILSLQIPYHHNFSNSQNYFFFLSIFPNMVDLDWQTKMVCSNMSPNSTKLSLFQNNIPIPTLQIPLLQNDITAASSPLCAAYDNYLRLPDLRNLWASNHFPDWPNYPILKPALHALEITFRFLATVLSDPRPYVNKRDWTRRLESLASAQVQIIAMLCEDEEQSPETRGKAPVCDVNDFVTAQRRSYSEESLLPRLATWHRSRDVARRILATVECEMMRCTYTLGLGEPNLEGKKVLRYDAVCRPTEIPSLDRTPFDHAENYENRTLHAAQQIVECWTRAGTRLVERLVESVERRALEKAASECHAVERIWKLLAEVEDVHVMMDPEDFLRLKKELGMRRQGETVAFCFRSKEVVELARVCRDLRQKVPEILEVEVDPKGGPGMMEAAMKVYAEKTKGSEKVVVLQGMQAIEVAMKRFFFAYKQVATLLMGSSEADGLTQIFLQPTYFPSLDAAKTFLGYYWENNNNNQKQNLVVPR
;
A
#
# COMPACT_ATOMS: atom_id res chain seq x y z
N MET A 1 25.55 32.43 62.93
CA MET A 1 25.12 33.62 62.16
C MET A 1 24.29 33.07 60.99
N MET A 2 22.95 33.17 60.92
CA MET A 2 22.00 34.15 61.48
C MET A 2 22.32 35.59 61.03
N VAL A 3 21.43 36.38 60.42
CA VAL A 3 19.96 36.32 60.16
C VAL A 3 19.65 36.92 58.76
N GLY A 4 18.60 36.58 57.98
CA GLY A 4 17.55 35.56 58.14
C GLY A 4 16.30 35.77 57.23
N PHE A 5 15.12 35.80 57.86
CA PHE A 5 13.73 35.83 57.32
C PHE A 5 13.28 37.22 56.75
N GLN A 6 12.14 37.41 56.06
CA GLN A 6 10.87 36.66 55.80
C GLN A 6 10.24 37.19 54.45
N SER A 7 9.07 36.85 53.88
CA SER A 7 7.88 36.02 54.21
C SER A 7 7.05 35.68 52.94
N HIS A 8 6.28 34.58 52.94
CA HIS A 8 5.04 34.41 52.14
C HIS A 8 3.80 34.71 53.03
N PRO A 9 2.57 34.90 52.47
CA PRO A 9 1.62 33.76 52.48
C PRO A 9 0.53 33.70 51.36
N THR A 10 0.16 32.45 51.03
CA THR A 10 -1.20 31.91 50.70
C THR A 10 -2.11 32.46 49.57
N TYR A 11 -2.62 31.49 48.78
CA TYR A 11 -3.88 31.53 48.00
C TYR A 11 -5.14 31.68 48.89
N PRO A 12 -6.33 31.84 48.28
CA PRO A 12 -7.30 30.75 48.39
C PRO A 12 -7.93 30.29 47.06
N TYR A 13 -8.40 29.04 47.05
CA TYR A 13 -9.24 28.47 45.98
C TYR A 13 -10.65 29.07 45.98
N LYS A 14 -11.32 29.02 44.82
CA LYS A 14 -12.78 28.87 44.75
C LYS A 14 -13.16 27.72 43.79
N TYR A 15 -13.89 26.75 44.32
CA TYR A 15 -14.69 25.83 43.54
C TYR A 15 -15.94 26.54 43.04
N THR A 16 -16.34 26.26 41.79
CA THR A 16 -17.74 26.30 41.38
C THR A 16 -17.96 25.14 40.40
N SER A 17 -19.07 24.42 40.54
CA SER A 17 -19.39 23.26 39.70
C SER A 17 -20.90 23.19 39.46
N ILE A 18 -21.27 22.57 38.34
CA ILE A 18 -22.64 22.13 37.98
C ILE A 18 -23.63 23.26 37.64
N LEU A 19 -24.01 23.29 36.36
CA LEU A 19 -25.39 23.37 35.85
C LEU A 19 -25.31 22.86 34.39
N SER A 20 -25.37 21.56 34.12
CA SER A 20 -26.60 20.75 34.03
C SER A 20 -27.73 21.45 33.27
N LEU A 21 -27.71 21.33 31.94
CA LEU A 21 -28.83 21.66 31.07
C LEU A 21 -29.07 20.46 30.14
N GLN A 22 -30.23 19.82 30.29
CA GLN A 22 -30.56 18.52 29.71
C GLN A 22 -32.03 18.53 29.26
N ILE A 23 -32.27 18.86 27.98
CA ILE A 23 -33.57 18.76 27.32
C ILE A 23 -33.34 18.10 25.94
N PRO A 24 -34.13 17.09 25.54
CA PRO A 24 -33.77 16.19 24.43
C PRO A 24 -34.44 16.56 23.10
N TYR A 25 -33.91 16.02 21.99
CA TYR A 25 -34.69 15.75 20.79
C TYR A 25 -34.30 14.42 20.14
N HIS A 26 -35.29 13.52 19.97
CA HIS A 26 -35.19 12.41 19.03
C HIS A 26 -35.41 12.95 17.61
N HIS A 27 -34.57 12.53 16.66
CA HIS A 27 -35.08 12.01 15.40
C HIS A 27 -34.06 11.12 14.69
N ASN A 28 -34.54 10.03 14.09
CA ASN A 28 -33.72 9.13 13.28
C ASN A 28 -33.32 9.82 11.97
N PHE A 29 -32.06 9.66 11.53
CA PHE A 29 -31.75 9.63 10.10
C PHE A 29 -30.61 8.65 9.79
N SER A 30 -30.93 7.63 9.02
CA SER A 30 -29.94 6.87 8.25
C SER A 30 -29.49 7.73 7.07
N ASN A 31 -28.18 7.84 6.85
CA ASN A 31 -27.59 7.83 5.49
C ASN A 31 -26.06 7.77 5.54
N SER A 32 -25.50 6.69 4.99
CA SER A 32 -24.11 6.64 4.57
C SER A 32 -23.91 7.54 3.34
N GLN A 33 -23.06 8.56 3.43
CA GLN A 33 -22.63 9.35 2.27
C GLN A 33 -21.14 9.16 1.99
N ASN A 34 -20.86 8.51 0.86
CA ASN A 34 -19.50 8.37 0.32
C ASN A 34 -19.04 9.72 -0.27
N TYR A 35 -18.03 10.34 0.34
CA TYR A 35 -17.41 11.55 -0.20
C TYR A 35 -16.46 11.23 -1.36
N PHE A 36 -17.02 11.04 -2.56
CA PHE A 36 -16.26 11.07 -3.82
C PHE A 36 -15.78 12.50 -4.10
N PHE A 37 -14.53 12.82 -3.74
CA PHE A 37 -13.90 14.09 -4.12
C PHE A 37 -13.43 14.07 -5.57
N PHE A 38 -14.24 14.64 -6.46
CA PHE A 38 -13.77 15.10 -7.76
C PHE A 38 -12.91 16.37 -7.57
N LEU A 39 -11.62 16.31 -7.92
CA LEU A 39 -10.75 17.48 -8.04
C LEU A 39 -10.52 17.82 -9.52
N SER A 40 -11.51 18.46 -10.13
CA SER A 40 -11.35 19.14 -11.42
C SER A 40 -10.61 20.47 -11.24
N ILE A 41 -9.28 20.44 -11.24
CA ILE A 41 -8.46 21.66 -11.27
C ILE A 41 -8.13 21.98 -12.73
N PHE A 42 -8.83 22.97 -13.29
CA PHE A 42 -8.39 23.66 -14.51
C PHE A 42 -7.37 24.74 -14.14
N PRO A 43 -6.13 24.71 -14.65
CA PRO A 43 -5.30 25.90 -14.79
C PRO A 43 -5.83 26.74 -15.97
N ASN A 44 -5.78 28.06 -15.85
CA ASN A 44 -6.23 28.94 -16.93
C ASN A 44 -5.31 28.84 -18.15
N MET A 45 -5.94 28.65 -19.32
CA MET A 45 -5.59 29.23 -20.62
C MET A 45 -4.20 29.89 -20.73
N VAL A 46 -3.21 29.10 -21.14
CA VAL A 46 -1.97 29.62 -21.73
C VAL A 46 -2.13 29.57 -23.24
N ASP A 47 -2.01 30.72 -23.89
CA ASP A 47 -2.15 30.84 -25.34
C ASP A 47 -0.96 30.20 -26.07
N LEU A 48 -1.23 29.47 -27.15
CA LEU A 48 -0.27 28.64 -27.88
C LEU A 48 -0.35 28.83 -29.40
N ASP A 49 -0.73 30.03 -29.85
CA ASP A 49 -0.81 30.45 -31.26
C ASP A 49 0.57 30.61 -31.97
N TRP A 50 1.43 29.58 -31.87
CA TRP A 50 2.71 29.50 -32.57
C TRP A 50 2.80 28.39 -33.62
N GLN A 51 1.86 27.44 -33.63
CA GLN A 51 1.83 26.34 -34.62
C GLN A 51 0.98 26.65 -35.87
N THR A 52 0.34 27.82 -35.93
CA THR A 52 -0.54 28.28 -37.01
C THR A 52 0.17 28.89 -38.22
N LYS A 53 1.51 28.79 -38.31
CA LYS A 53 2.32 29.37 -39.39
C LYS A 53 3.30 28.41 -40.07
N MET A 54 2.78 27.39 -40.74
CA MET A 54 3.39 26.91 -42.00
C MET A 54 2.38 26.22 -42.91
N VAL A 55 2.31 26.72 -44.17
CA VAL A 55 1.68 26.11 -45.35
C VAL A 55 0.21 25.68 -45.22
N CYS A 56 -0.71 26.60 -45.52
CA CYS A 56 -2.05 26.23 -45.97
C CYS A 56 -2.02 25.73 -47.42
N SER A 57 -2.68 24.61 -47.71
CA SER A 57 -3.05 24.20 -49.08
C SER A 57 -4.52 23.79 -49.12
N ASN A 58 -5.31 24.49 -49.92
CA ASN A 58 -6.78 24.40 -49.97
C ASN A 58 -7.31 23.00 -50.33
N MET A 59 -8.47 22.60 -49.80
CA MET A 59 -9.67 22.34 -50.63
C MET A 59 -10.98 22.11 -49.82
N SER A 60 -12.07 22.63 -50.38
CA SER A 60 -13.52 22.39 -50.18
C SER A 60 -14.07 21.62 -48.94
N PRO A 61 -15.02 22.22 -48.18
CA PRO A 61 -15.87 21.51 -47.22
C PRO A 61 -17.22 21.08 -47.84
N ASN A 62 -17.36 19.82 -48.26
CA ASN A 62 -18.64 19.25 -48.67
C ASN A 62 -19.22 18.35 -47.57
N SER A 63 -20.39 18.71 -47.04
CA SER A 63 -21.15 17.84 -46.16
C SER A 63 -21.90 16.76 -46.96
N THR A 64 -22.09 15.58 -46.38
CA THR A 64 -23.03 14.58 -46.90
C THR A 64 -23.69 13.86 -45.73
N LYS A 65 -24.97 13.53 -45.90
CA LYS A 65 -25.85 13.07 -44.81
C LYS A 65 -25.48 11.65 -44.36
N LEU A 66 -25.64 11.39 -43.06
CA LEU A 66 -25.63 10.04 -42.51
C LEU A 66 -26.74 9.20 -43.15
N SER A 67 -26.36 8.14 -43.86
CA SER A 67 -27.24 7.02 -44.23
C SER A 67 -26.87 5.79 -43.39
N LEU A 68 -27.89 5.08 -42.90
CA LEU A 68 -27.73 3.88 -42.09
C LEU A 68 -27.16 2.74 -42.93
N PHE A 69 -25.92 2.32 -42.62
CA PHE A 69 -25.36 1.08 -43.13
C PHE A 69 -25.53 -0.04 -42.11
N GLN A 70 -26.51 -0.91 -42.36
CA GLN A 70 -26.39 -2.31 -41.95
C GLN A 70 -25.22 -2.91 -42.74
N ASN A 71 -24.15 -3.33 -42.04
CA ASN A 71 -23.28 -4.49 -42.35
C ASN A 71 -21.98 -4.40 -41.54
N ASN A 72 -21.65 -5.51 -40.86
CA ASN A 72 -20.33 -5.90 -40.35
C ASN A 72 -19.29 -4.78 -40.15
N ILE A 73 -19.30 -4.14 -38.98
CA ILE A 73 -18.15 -3.36 -38.51
C ILE A 73 -16.98 -4.34 -38.30
N PRO A 74 -15.83 -4.19 -38.99
CA PRO A 74 -14.63 -4.90 -38.60
C PRO A 74 -14.13 -4.28 -37.30
N ILE A 75 -14.28 -5.00 -36.19
CA ILE A 75 -13.68 -4.62 -34.90
C ILE A 75 -12.18 -4.41 -35.15
N PRO A 76 -11.59 -3.24 -34.83
CA PRO A 76 -10.18 -3.03 -35.02
C PRO A 76 -9.40 -4.03 -34.18
N THR A 77 -8.85 -5.06 -34.84
CA THR A 77 -7.99 -6.05 -34.19
C THR A 77 -6.72 -5.35 -33.77
N LEU A 78 -6.69 -4.86 -32.53
CA LEU A 78 -5.52 -4.27 -31.87
C LEU A 78 -4.48 -5.35 -31.58
N GLN A 79 -3.92 -5.91 -32.65
CA GLN A 79 -2.69 -6.71 -32.63
C GLN A 79 -1.50 -5.78 -32.39
N ILE A 80 -1.51 -5.11 -31.25
CA ILE A 80 -0.30 -4.55 -30.66
C ILE A 80 0.63 -5.75 -30.45
N PRO A 81 1.85 -5.75 -31.03
CA PRO A 81 2.78 -6.85 -30.81
C PRO A 81 3.04 -6.98 -29.31
N LEU A 82 2.72 -8.16 -28.76
CA LEU A 82 2.93 -8.45 -27.34
C LEU A 82 4.42 -8.60 -27.08
N LEU A 83 5.12 -7.47 -26.95
CA LEU A 83 6.53 -7.43 -26.58
C LEU A 83 6.63 -7.90 -25.12
N GLN A 84 6.90 -9.19 -24.95
CA GLN A 84 6.85 -9.89 -23.67
C GLN A 84 8.08 -9.55 -22.82
N ASN A 85 8.13 -8.30 -22.36
CA ASN A 85 9.12 -7.81 -21.42
C ASN A 85 8.64 -8.20 -20.02
N ASP A 86 8.91 -9.45 -19.66
CA ASP A 86 8.50 -9.98 -18.37
C ASP A 86 9.25 -9.31 -17.23
N ILE A 87 8.52 -9.08 -16.13
CA ILE A 87 9.08 -8.63 -14.87
C ILE A 87 9.92 -9.79 -14.34
N THR A 88 11.23 -9.67 -14.57
CA THR A 88 12.22 -10.72 -14.38
C THR A 88 13.23 -10.26 -13.34
N ALA A 89 13.65 -11.19 -12.48
CA ALA A 89 14.71 -10.92 -11.53
C ALA A 89 16.04 -10.66 -12.26
N ALA A 90 16.91 -9.89 -11.62
CA ALA A 90 18.27 -9.67 -12.09
C ALA A 90 19.07 -11.00 -12.14
N SER A 91 20.28 -10.94 -12.68
CA SER A 91 21.16 -12.10 -12.78
C SER A 91 21.33 -12.79 -11.41
N SER A 92 21.33 -14.13 -11.38
CA SER A 92 21.36 -14.88 -10.10
C SER A 92 22.47 -14.45 -9.12
N PRO A 93 23.69 -14.07 -9.56
CA PRO A 93 24.71 -13.51 -8.68
C PRO A 93 24.34 -12.15 -8.05
N LEU A 94 23.62 -11.28 -8.77
CA LEU A 94 23.14 -10.01 -8.21
C LEU A 94 22.05 -10.23 -7.15
N CYS A 95 21.09 -11.12 -7.41
CA CYS A 95 20.03 -11.44 -6.45
C CYS A 95 20.61 -12.11 -5.20
N ALA A 96 21.63 -12.97 -5.35
CA ALA A 96 22.36 -13.53 -4.21
C ALA A 96 23.17 -12.47 -3.43
N ALA A 97 23.79 -11.51 -4.12
CA ALA A 97 24.47 -10.39 -3.46
C ALA A 97 23.50 -9.48 -2.68
N TYR A 98 22.30 -9.24 -3.21
CA TYR A 98 21.22 -8.50 -2.56
C TYR A 98 20.62 -9.26 -1.36
N ASP A 99 20.34 -10.56 -1.53
CA ASP A 99 19.92 -11.45 -0.45
C ASP A 99 20.91 -11.42 0.73
N ASN A 100 22.22 -11.49 0.45
CA ASN A 100 23.26 -11.44 1.47
C ASN A 100 23.44 -10.04 2.09
N TYR A 101 23.33 -8.97 1.31
CA TYR A 101 23.45 -7.59 1.77
C TYR A 101 22.38 -7.23 2.80
N LEU A 102 21.12 -7.58 2.54
CA LEU A 102 19.98 -7.27 3.41
C LEU A 102 19.65 -8.36 4.45
N ARG A 103 20.53 -9.35 4.65
CA ARG A 103 20.33 -10.50 5.55
C ARG A 103 19.02 -11.29 5.28
N LEU A 104 18.58 -11.34 4.03
CA LEU A 104 17.28 -11.93 3.66
C LEU A 104 17.15 -13.44 3.95
N PRO A 105 18.21 -14.27 3.90
CA PRO A 105 18.12 -15.66 4.39
C PRO A 105 17.69 -15.73 5.87
N ASP A 106 18.25 -14.88 6.72
CA ASP A 106 17.92 -14.85 8.15
C ASP A 106 16.51 -14.30 8.37
N LEU A 107 16.16 -13.18 7.72
CA LEU A 107 14.83 -12.58 7.79
C LEU A 107 13.72 -13.54 7.28
N ARG A 108 13.98 -14.29 6.21
CA ARG A 108 13.09 -15.35 5.70
C ARG A 108 12.99 -16.54 6.66
N ASN A 109 14.06 -16.90 7.37
CA ASN A 109 13.99 -17.91 8.44
C ASN A 109 13.09 -17.43 9.59
N LEU A 110 13.14 -16.13 9.96
CA LEU A 110 12.22 -15.59 10.96
C LEU A 110 10.76 -15.67 10.48
N TRP A 111 10.47 -15.30 9.22
CA TRP A 111 9.12 -15.44 8.66
C TRP A 111 8.63 -16.89 8.53
N ALA A 112 9.54 -17.85 8.30
CA ALA A 112 9.20 -19.27 8.16
C ALA A 112 8.86 -19.97 9.49
N SER A 113 9.23 -19.39 10.64
CA SER A 113 8.99 -19.99 11.96
C SER A 113 7.52 -19.89 12.39
N ASN A 114 6.77 -20.98 12.18
CA ASN A 114 5.33 -21.08 12.44
C ASN A 114 5.00 -21.33 13.93
N HIS A 115 5.10 -20.29 14.76
CA HIS A 115 4.79 -20.37 16.19
C HIS A 115 3.30 -20.23 16.55
N PHE A 116 2.46 -19.77 15.61
CA PHE A 116 1.02 -19.59 15.82
C PHE A 116 0.22 -20.20 14.65
N PRO A 117 0.20 -21.54 14.52
CA PRO A 117 -0.50 -22.22 13.41
C PRO A 117 -2.02 -21.99 13.42
N ASP A 118 -2.61 -21.78 14.60
CA ASP A 118 -4.03 -21.43 14.81
C ASP A 118 -4.37 -19.98 14.38
N TRP A 119 -3.45 -19.23 13.77
CA TRP A 119 -3.63 -17.82 13.38
C TRP A 119 -3.38 -17.64 11.86
N PRO A 120 -4.42 -17.72 11.00
CA PRO A 120 -4.27 -17.68 9.54
C PRO A 120 -3.64 -16.39 9.00
N ASN A 121 -3.76 -15.29 9.75
CA ASN A 121 -3.14 -14.00 9.44
C ASN A 121 -1.63 -13.95 9.75
N TYR A 122 -1.08 -14.87 10.56
CA TYR A 122 0.31 -14.82 11.03
C TYR A 122 1.36 -14.72 9.90
N PRO A 123 1.25 -15.43 8.75
CA PRO A 123 2.21 -15.30 7.64
C PRO A 123 2.22 -13.93 6.94
N ILE A 124 1.17 -13.11 7.13
CA ILE A 124 1.02 -11.76 6.57
C ILE A 124 1.38 -10.71 7.62
N LEU A 125 0.81 -10.84 8.83
CA LEU A 125 1.04 -9.87 9.91
C LEU A 125 2.46 -9.96 10.49
N LYS A 126 3.12 -11.12 10.55
CA LYS A 126 4.49 -11.20 11.08
C LYS A 126 5.49 -10.36 10.25
N PRO A 127 5.58 -10.50 8.91
CA PRO A 127 6.39 -9.57 8.11
C PRO A 127 5.98 -8.10 8.28
N ALA A 128 4.68 -7.77 8.30
CA ALA A 128 4.22 -6.40 8.50
C ALA A 128 4.66 -5.78 9.85
N LEU A 129 4.62 -6.57 10.92
CA LEU A 129 5.08 -6.16 12.26
C LEU A 129 6.61 -6.01 12.30
N HIS A 130 7.37 -6.89 11.63
CA HIS A 130 8.81 -6.72 11.46
C HIS A 130 9.14 -5.41 10.74
N ALA A 131 8.42 -5.08 9.66
CA ALA A 131 8.61 -3.82 8.92
C ALA A 131 8.38 -2.58 9.80
N LEU A 132 7.33 -2.60 10.62
CA LEU A 132 7.01 -1.54 11.57
C LEU A 132 8.13 -1.38 12.62
N GLU A 133 8.64 -2.49 13.16
CA GLU A 133 9.74 -2.51 14.13
C GLU A 133 11.09 -2.06 13.50
N ILE A 134 11.34 -2.39 12.23
CA ILE A 134 12.47 -1.86 11.44
C ILE A 134 12.29 -0.34 11.19
N THR A 135 11.06 0.13 10.96
CA THR A 135 10.76 1.57 10.82
C THR A 135 11.10 2.35 12.09
N PHE A 136 10.93 1.75 13.28
CA PHE A 136 11.40 2.35 14.54
C PHE A 136 12.93 2.41 14.64
N ARG A 137 13.67 1.39 14.14
CA ARG A 137 15.16 1.43 14.02
C ARG A 137 15.63 2.49 13.03
N PHE A 138 14.93 2.64 11.92
CA PHE A 138 15.19 3.67 10.92
C PHE A 138 15.04 5.08 11.53
N LEU A 139 13.94 5.33 12.26
CA LEU A 139 13.72 6.59 12.97
C LEU A 139 14.81 6.87 14.02
N ALA A 140 15.23 5.86 14.77
CA ALA A 140 16.34 5.97 15.72
C ALA A 140 17.68 6.31 15.02
N THR A 141 17.94 5.71 13.86
CA THR A 141 19.14 5.91 13.05
C THR A 141 19.22 7.36 12.53
N VAL A 142 18.15 7.85 11.90
CA VAL A 142 18.06 9.24 11.40
C VAL A 142 18.25 10.27 12.51
N LEU A 143 17.62 10.09 13.67
CA LEU A 143 17.73 11.04 14.78
C LEU A 143 19.15 11.05 15.39
N SER A 144 19.86 9.93 15.28
CA SER A 144 21.22 9.73 15.80
C SER A 144 22.33 10.12 14.82
N ASP A 145 22.03 10.32 13.53
CA ASP A 145 22.99 10.67 12.48
C ASP A 145 23.82 11.93 12.84
N PRO A 146 25.15 11.91 12.85
CA PRO A 146 25.96 13.07 13.24
C PRO A 146 26.07 14.14 12.14
N ARG A 147 25.72 13.83 10.88
CA ARG A 147 26.01 14.69 9.72
C ARG A 147 25.21 16.01 9.78
N PRO A 148 25.85 17.17 9.57
CA PRO A 148 25.20 18.48 9.78
C PRO A 148 24.21 18.86 8.66
N TYR A 149 24.35 18.28 7.46
CA TYR A 149 23.50 18.56 6.30
C TYR A 149 22.22 17.70 6.24
N VAL A 150 22.12 16.64 7.06
CA VAL A 150 20.96 15.75 7.05
C VAL A 150 19.74 16.45 7.62
N ASN A 151 18.70 16.65 6.79
CA ASN A 151 17.42 17.24 7.20
C ASN A 151 16.60 16.23 8.03
N LYS A 152 17.02 16.02 9.29
CA LYS A 152 16.38 15.12 10.25
C LYS A 152 14.90 15.41 10.47
N ARG A 153 14.47 16.68 10.34
CA ARG A 153 13.08 17.09 10.54
C ARG A 153 12.17 16.49 9.48
N ASP A 154 12.53 16.60 8.21
CA ASP A 154 11.68 16.11 7.12
C ASP A 154 11.88 14.60 6.87
N TRP A 155 13.06 14.04 7.17
CA TRP A 155 13.21 12.58 7.36
C TRP A 155 12.26 12.04 8.46
N THR A 156 12.24 12.67 9.65
CA THR A 156 11.35 12.26 10.76
C THR A 156 9.89 12.28 10.34
N ARG A 157 9.46 13.31 9.61
CA ARG A 157 8.09 13.43 9.09
C ARG A 157 7.74 12.33 8.08
N ARG A 158 8.65 12.00 7.15
CA ARG A 158 8.43 10.87 6.21
C ARG A 158 8.34 9.55 6.96
N LEU A 159 9.23 9.28 7.92
CA LEU A 159 9.20 8.04 8.72
C LEU A 159 7.99 7.94 9.67
N GLU A 160 7.49 9.07 10.17
CA GLU A 160 6.24 9.13 10.94
C GLU A 160 5.01 8.82 10.07
N SER A 161 4.95 9.41 8.86
CA SER A 161 3.92 9.10 7.86
C SER A 161 3.98 7.63 7.45
N LEU A 162 5.18 7.11 7.21
CA LEU A 162 5.43 5.72 6.82
C LEU A 162 5.05 4.73 7.95
N ALA A 163 5.32 5.05 9.21
CA ALA A 163 4.85 4.25 10.34
C ALA A 163 3.31 4.28 10.45
N SER A 164 2.70 5.43 10.18
CA SER A 164 1.24 5.61 10.21
C SER A 164 0.54 4.81 9.10
N ALA A 165 1.08 4.83 7.87
CA ALA A 165 0.59 4.04 6.75
C ALA A 165 0.71 2.51 6.99
N GLN A 166 1.78 2.07 7.68
CA GLN A 166 1.93 0.68 8.10
C GLN A 166 0.92 0.27 9.17
N VAL A 167 0.74 1.11 10.20
CA VAL A 167 -0.25 0.87 11.26
C VAL A 167 -1.67 0.80 10.70
N GLN A 168 -2.02 1.64 9.72
CA GLN A 168 -3.30 1.58 9.01
C GLN A 168 -3.53 0.24 8.29
N ILE A 169 -2.52 -0.29 7.59
CA ILE A 169 -2.65 -1.57 6.87
C ILE A 169 -2.67 -2.74 7.86
N ILE A 170 -1.93 -2.67 8.96
CA ILE A 170 -1.99 -3.66 10.04
C ILE A 170 -3.38 -3.67 10.69
N ALA A 171 -3.94 -2.51 11.03
CA ALA A 171 -5.29 -2.40 11.61
C ALA A 171 -6.37 -2.96 10.66
N MET A 172 -6.31 -2.60 9.37
CA MET A 172 -7.18 -3.15 8.32
C MET A 172 -7.12 -4.68 8.26
N LEU A 173 -5.91 -5.27 8.27
CA LEU A 173 -5.71 -6.72 8.23
C LEU A 173 -6.21 -7.43 9.50
N CYS A 174 -6.16 -6.76 10.66
CA CYS A 174 -6.71 -7.27 11.92
C CYS A 174 -8.25 -7.22 11.94
N GLU A 175 -8.86 -6.12 11.48
CA GLU A 175 -10.32 -5.97 11.42
C GLU A 175 -10.96 -6.96 10.43
N ASP A 176 -10.37 -7.13 9.24
CA ASP A 176 -10.84 -8.10 8.23
C ASP A 176 -10.86 -9.55 8.76
N GLU A 177 -9.96 -9.88 9.70
CA GLU A 177 -9.90 -11.21 10.36
C GLU A 177 -11.11 -11.46 11.26
N GLU A 178 -11.59 -10.42 11.93
CA GLU A 178 -12.65 -10.49 12.93
C GLU A 178 -14.03 -10.57 12.30
N GLN A 179 -14.20 -9.92 11.13
CA GLN A 179 -15.42 -9.97 10.32
C GLN A 179 -15.57 -11.30 9.54
N SER A 180 -14.46 -11.98 9.23
CA SER A 180 -14.42 -13.18 8.39
C SER A 180 -14.35 -14.47 9.22
N PRO A 181 -15.46 -15.20 9.45
CA PRO A 181 -15.47 -16.37 10.34
C PRO A 181 -14.59 -17.54 9.87
N GLU A 182 -14.25 -17.63 8.58
CA GLU A 182 -13.33 -18.63 8.03
C GLU A 182 -11.85 -18.37 8.36
N THR A 183 -11.47 -17.10 8.53
CA THR A 183 -10.07 -16.70 8.82
C THR A 183 -9.85 -16.29 10.27
N ARG A 184 -10.91 -16.29 11.10
CA ARG A 184 -10.90 -15.89 12.50
C ARG A 184 -10.02 -16.80 13.36
N GLY A 185 -8.72 -16.51 13.40
CA GLY A 185 -7.74 -17.26 14.14
C GLY A 185 -7.75 -16.96 15.64
N LYS A 186 -6.87 -17.66 16.35
CA LYS A 186 -6.51 -17.33 17.74
C LYS A 186 -5.29 -16.42 17.75
N ALA A 187 -5.50 -15.15 17.42
CA ALA A 187 -4.49 -14.12 17.60
C ALA A 187 -3.94 -14.17 19.05
N PRO A 188 -2.61 -14.18 19.27
CA PRO A 188 -2.03 -14.43 20.59
C PRO A 188 -2.12 -13.18 21.47
N VAL A 189 -3.24 -13.03 22.16
CA VAL A 189 -3.59 -11.84 22.98
C VAL A 189 -3.69 -12.16 24.48
N CYS A 190 -3.52 -11.14 25.33
CA CYS A 190 -3.68 -11.20 26.78
C CYS A 190 -4.82 -10.29 27.27
N ASP A 191 -5.54 -10.72 28.33
CA ASP A 191 -6.69 -10.01 28.90
C ASP A 191 -6.31 -9.03 29.99
N VAL A 192 -6.69 -7.75 29.83
CA VAL A 192 -6.31 -6.61 30.71
C VAL A 192 -6.77 -6.76 32.17
N ASN A 193 -7.58 -7.77 32.49
CA ASN A 193 -8.08 -8.03 33.84
C ASN A 193 -7.32 -9.11 34.63
N ASP A 194 -6.43 -9.91 34.03
CA ASP A 194 -5.51 -10.81 34.80
C ASP A 194 -4.48 -10.01 35.64
N PHE A 195 -4.43 -8.70 35.42
CA PHE A 195 -3.45 -7.75 35.96
C PHE A 195 -3.72 -7.28 37.39
N VAL A 196 -4.83 -7.68 38.02
CA VAL A 196 -5.15 -7.32 39.42
C VAL A 196 -4.07 -7.81 40.40
N THR A 197 -3.26 -8.80 40.02
CA THR A 197 -2.11 -9.30 40.80
C THR A 197 -0.73 -8.91 40.24
N ALA A 198 -0.65 -8.21 39.10
CA ALA A 198 0.61 -7.96 38.38
C ALA A 198 0.74 -6.49 37.92
N GLN A 199 1.65 -5.75 38.54
CA GLN A 199 1.74 -4.28 38.47
C GLN A 199 2.44 -3.72 37.20
N ARG A 200 2.28 -4.39 36.04
CA ARG A 200 2.76 -3.95 34.72
C ARG A 200 1.66 -4.13 33.68
N ARG A 201 1.31 -3.09 32.92
CA ARG A 201 0.56 -3.25 31.66
C ARG A 201 1.44 -4.08 30.70
N SER A 202 0.91 -5.16 30.10
CA SER A 202 1.67 -6.06 29.21
C SER A 202 1.89 -5.48 27.80
N TYR A 203 2.52 -4.31 27.74
CA TYR A 203 3.13 -3.83 26.51
C TYR A 203 4.44 -4.58 26.24
N SER A 204 4.89 -4.52 24.99
CA SER A 204 6.21 -4.90 24.54
C SER A 204 7.31 -4.29 25.41
N GLU A 205 8.20 -5.13 25.93
CA GLU A 205 9.41 -4.70 26.63
C GLU A 205 10.62 -4.66 25.68
N GLU A 206 10.54 -5.36 24.55
CA GLU A 206 11.61 -5.42 23.55
C GLU A 206 11.53 -4.36 22.45
N SER A 207 10.32 -3.89 22.09
CA SER A 207 10.10 -2.94 20.98
C SER A 207 10.82 -1.62 21.21
N LEU A 208 11.32 -1.05 20.11
CA LEU A 208 12.00 0.23 20.14
C LEU A 208 11.04 1.43 20.29
N LEU A 209 9.75 1.32 19.91
CA LEU A 209 8.80 2.45 19.99
C LEU A 209 8.53 2.94 21.44
N PRO A 210 8.18 2.08 22.43
CA PRO A 210 7.99 2.55 23.81
C PRO A 210 9.28 3.16 24.39
N ARG A 211 10.46 2.67 23.97
CA ARG A 211 11.76 3.23 24.35
C ARG A 211 11.99 4.62 23.72
N LEU A 212 11.70 4.79 22.43
CA LEU A 212 11.74 6.08 21.72
C LEU A 212 10.78 7.12 22.33
N ALA A 213 9.66 6.69 22.92
CA ALA A 213 8.74 7.57 23.65
C ALA A 213 9.30 8.11 24.98
N THR A 214 10.44 7.58 25.47
CA THR A 214 11.15 8.11 26.65
C THR A 214 12.27 9.09 26.31
N TRP A 215 12.91 8.95 25.14
CA TRP A 215 14.11 9.73 24.78
C TRP A 215 13.76 11.13 24.25
N HIS A 216 14.43 12.17 24.76
CA HIS A 216 14.08 13.57 24.47
C HIS A 216 14.02 13.95 22.97
N ARG A 217 14.82 13.30 22.09
CA ARG A 217 14.85 13.60 20.64
C ARG A 217 13.70 12.97 19.85
N SER A 218 13.22 11.80 20.29
CA SER A 218 12.20 11.00 19.59
C SER A 218 10.84 11.01 20.28
N ARG A 219 10.77 11.42 21.55
CA ARG A 219 9.57 11.42 22.40
C ARG A 219 8.31 11.90 21.67
N ASP A 220 8.42 13.04 20.99
CA ASP A 220 7.24 13.73 20.45
C ASP A 220 6.74 13.10 19.15
N VAL A 221 7.61 12.48 18.34
CA VAL A 221 7.22 11.66 17.17
C VAL A 221 6.72 10.27 17.62
N ALA A 222 7.43 9.61 18.53
CA ALA A 222 7.03 8.31 19.07
C ALA A 222 5.63 8.38 19.73
N ARG A 223 5.32 9.45 20.47
CA ARG A 223 3.98 9.69 21.02
C ARG A 223 2.90 9.89 19.96
N ARG A 224 3.22 10.48 18.81
CA ARG A 224 2.26 10.59 17.69
C ARG A 224 2.02 9.23 17.04
N ILE A 225 3.07 8.44 16.83
CA ILE A 225 2.93 7.05 16.33
C ILE A 225 2.08 6.20 17.30
N LEU A 226 2.31 6.30 18.61
CA LEU A 226 1.48 5.61 19.62
C LEU A 226 0.02 6.09 19.62
N ALA A 227 -0.25 7.37 19.34
CA ALA A 227 -1.60 7.88 19.15
C ALA A 227 -2.23 7.38 17.83
N THR A 228 -1.46 7.21 16.75
CA THR A 228 -1.94 6.56 15.53
C THR A 228 -2.29 5.09 15.79
N VAL A 229 -1.48 4.35 16.57
CA VAL A 229 -1.82 2.97 16.98
C VAL A 229 -3.14 2.94 17.75
N GLU A 230 -3.34 3.84 18.72
CA GLU A 230 -4.62 3.95 19.45
C GLU A 230 -5.81 4.19 18.49
N CYS A 231 -5.69 5.18 17.59
CA CYS A 231 -6.77 5.59 16.70
C CYS A 231 -7.12 4.55 15.63
N GLU A 232 -6.13 3.98 14.95
CA GLU A 232 -6.39 3.03 13.85
C GLU A 232 -6.86 1.67 14.39
N MET A 233 -6.32 1.23 15.54
CA MET A 233 -6.77 -0.01 16.20
C MET A 233 -8.13 0.13 16.90
N MET A 234 -8.80 1.29 16.89
CA MET A 234 -10.14 1.45 17.51
C MET A 234 -11.15 0.40 17.01
N ARG A 235 -11.09 0.02 15.73
CA ARG A 235 -12.05 -0.93 15.12
C ARG A 235 -11.75 -2.41 15.38
N CYS A 236 -10.57 -2.75 15.90
CA CYS A 236 -10.16 -4.13 16.21
C CYS A 236 -10.55 -4.53 17.64
N THR A 237 -10.76 -5.84 17.90
CA THR A 237 -11.00 -6.38 19.26
C THR A 237 -9.77 -6.40 20.16
N TYR A 238 -8.57 -6.25 19.59
CA TYR A 238 -7.30 -6.15 20.32
C TYR A 238 -6.44 -5.00 19.81
N THR A 239 -5.46 -4.60 20.63
CA THR A 239 -4.47 -3.57 20.31
C THR A 239 -3.05 -4.16 20.19
N LEU A 240 -2.12 -3.45 19.53
CA LEU A 240 -0.80 -3.99 19.17
C LEU A 240 0.16 -4.20 20.34
N GLY A 241 -0.04 -3.52 21.48
CA GLY A 241 0.79 -3.69 22.67
C GLY A 241 2.13 -2.95 22.61
N LEU A 242 2.21 -1.83 21.90
CA LEU A 242 3.42 -1.03 21.71
C LEU A 242 3.62 0.09 22.76
N GLY A 243 2.67 0.26 23.68
CA GLY A 243 2.68 1.32 24.70
C GLY A 243 1.60 2.39 24.49
N GLU A 244 0.68 2.16 23.56
CA GLU A 244 -0.50 2.99 23.31
C GLU A 244 -1.45 3.02 24.53
N PRO A 245 -2.20 4.11 24.77
CA PRO A 245 -3.02 4.28 25.96
C PRO A 245 -3.96 3.11 26.31
N ASN A 246 -4.54 2.46 25.29
CA ASN A 246 -5.60 1.45 25.33
C ASN A 246 -6.82 1.92 26.15
N LEU A 247 -7.44 3.01 25.71
CA LEU A 247 -8.54 3.70 26.39
C LEU A 247 -9.80 2.81 26.51
N GLU A 248 -9.99 1.88 25.58
CA GLU A 248 -11.11 0.94 25.54
C GLU A 248 -10.86 -0.33 26.38
N GLY A 249 -9.65 -0.51 26.94
CA GLY A 249 -9.31 -1.67 27.77
C GLY A 249 -9.26 -3.01 27.01
N LYS A 250 -9.01 -2.96 25.69
CA LYS A 250 -9.02 -4.11 24.80
C LYS A 250 -7.89 -5.09 25.08
N LYS A 251 -8.06 -6.34 24.62
CA LYS A 251 -7.01 -7.37 24.72
C LYS A 251 -5.73 -6.86 24.05
N VAL A 252 -4.57 -7.27 24.56
CA VAL A 252 -3.27 -6.79 24.07
C VAL A 252 -2.55 -7.91 23.34
N LEU A 253 -2.13 -7.68 22.09
CA LEU A 253 -1.31 -8.60 21.32
C LEU A 253 0.03 -8.86 22.02
N ARG A 254 0.46 -10.12 22.07
CA ARG A 254 1.77 -10.52 22.60
C ARG A 254 2.89 -10.18 21.61
N TYR A 255 3.10 -8.87 21.37
CA TYR A 255 3.98 -8.32 20.35
C TYR A 255 5.37 -8.98 20.34
N ASP A 256 5.99 -9.13 21.51
CA ASP A 256 7.34 -9.71 21.64
C ASP A 256 7.39 -11.19 21.22
N ALA A 257 6.31 -11.96 21.46
CA ALA A 257 6.23 -13.35 21.02
C ALA A 257 5.98 -13.50 19.50
N VAL A 258 5.34 -12.50 18.89
CA VAL A 258 4.94 -12.47 17.47
C VAL A 258 6.05 -11.92 16.57
N CYS A 259 6.53 -10.71 16.90
CA CYS A 259 7.47 -9.90 16.13
C CYS A 259 8.94 -10.09 16.55
N ARG A 260 9.18 -10.54 17.79
CA ARG A 260 10.52 -10.72 18.40
C ARG A 260 11.50 -9.57 18.14
N PRO A 261 11.24 -8.37 18.69
CA PRO A 261 12.09 -7.20 18.44
C PRO A 261 13.57 -7.37 18.80
N THR A 262 13.93 -8.32 19.65
CA THR A 262 15.34 -8.70 19.94
C THR A 262 16.05 -9.44 18.81
N GLU A 263 15.35 -10.15 17.92
CA GLU A 263 15.97 -10.86 16.79
C GLU A 263 16.36 -9.88 15.67
N ILE A 264 15.58 -8.82 15.44
CA ILE A 264 15.76 -7.86 14.35
C ILE A 264 17.12 -7.11 14.39
N PRO A 265 17.65 -6.61 15.52
CA PRO A 265 18.98 -5.99 15.60
C PRO A 265 20.18 -6.88 15.20
N SER A 266 19.99 -8.20 15.09
CA SER A 266 21.02 -9.07 14.50
C SER A 266 21.12 -8.92 12.98
N LEU A 267 20.04 -8.47 12.34
CA LEU A 267 19.91 -8.24 10.90
C LEU A 267 20.41 -6.86 10.49
N ASP A 268 20.43 -5.87 11.39
CA ASP A 268 20.92 -4.50 11.15
C ASP A 268 22.41 -4.45 10.71
N ARG A 269 23.17 -5.54 10.89
CA ARG A 269 24.63 -5.60 10.66
C ARG A 269 24.99 -6.07 9.25
N THR A 270 25.37 -5.11 8.40
CA THR A 270 25.91 -5.42 7.06
C THR A 270 27.43 -5.66 7.10
N PRO A 271 28.02 -6.35 6.11
CA PRO A 271 29.49 -6.46 6.00
C PRO A 271 30.19 -5.14 5.62
N PHE A 272 29.43 -4.06 5.38
CA PHE A 272 29.93 -2.71 5.08
C PHE A 272 29.81 -1.75 6.27
N ASP A 273 29.40 -2.24 7.44
CA ASP A 273 29.14 -1.46 8.67
C ASP A 273 30.41 -0.94 9.34
N HIS A 274 31.00 0.07 8.71
CA HIS A 274 31.81 1.07 9.38
C HIS A 274 30.92 1.85 10.34
N ALA A 275 31.44 2.25 11.51
CA ALA A 275 30.62 2.84 12.58
C ALA A 275 29.81 4.08 12.13
N GLU A 276 30.33 4.81 11.14
CA GLU A 276 29.85 6.09 10.65
C GLU A 276 29.04 6.02 9.33
N ASN A 277 28.86 4.84 8.72
CA ASN A 277 28.10 4.72 7.47
C ASN A 277 26.58 4.68 7.75
N TYR A 278 25.97 5.86 7.88
CA TYR A 278 24.55 6.03 8.16
C TYR A 278 23.67 5.88 6.89
N GLU A 279 24.18 6.23 5.71
CA GLU A 279 23.49 6.06 4.42
C GLU A 279 23.27 4.58 4.05
N ASN A 280 24.24 3.71 4.36
CA ASN A 280 24.07 2.27 4.23
C ASN A 280 22.92 1.77 5.13
N ARG A 281 22.87 2.22 6.40
CA ARG A 281 21.80 1.83 7.34
C ARG A 281 20.42 2.32 6.90
N THR A 282 20.30 3.52 6.32
CA THR A 282 19.00 4.02 5.84
C THR A 282 18.55 3.32 4.55
N LEU A 283 19.45 3.05 3.60
CA LEU A 283 19.15 2.20 2.43
C LEU A 283 18.76 0.78 2.86
N HIS A 284 19.54 0.17 3.76
CA HIS A 284 19.31 -1.18 4.27
C HIS A 284 17.94 -1.30 4.96
N ALA A 285 17.62 -0.37 5.87
CA ALA A 285 16.33 -0.36 6.55
C ALA A 285 15.15 -0.15 5.59
N ALA A 286 15.25 0.77 4.62
CA ALA A 286 14.22 0.98 3.61
C ALA A 286 13.97 -0.28 2.77
N GLN A 287 15.03 -0.93 2.29
CA GLN A 287 14.92 -2.15 1.48
C GLN A 287 14.42 -3.36 2.30
N GLN A 288 14.78 -3.49 3.59
CA GLN A 288 14.18 -4.52 4.44
C GLN A 288 12.69 -4.28 4.72
N ILE A 289 12.23 -3.02 4.82
CA ILE A 289 10.80 -2.69 4.90
C ILE A 289 10.09 -3.10 3.60
N VAL A 290 10.69 -2.85 2.42
CA VAL A 290 10.18 -3.34 1.12
C VAL A 290 10.07 -4.88 1.11
N GLU A 291 11.12 -5.61 1.51
CA GLU A 291 11.10 -7.08 1.56
C GLU A 291 10.04 -7.63 2.54
N CYS A 292 9.85 -7.00 3.69
CA CYS A 292 8.79 -7.38 4.63
C CYS A 292 7.39 -7.17 4.04
N TRP A 293 7.13 -6.04 3.39
CA TRP A 293 5.80 -5.73 2.84
C TRP A 293 5.50 -6.43 1.51
N THR A 294 6.51 -6.69 0.68
CA THR A 294 6.35 -7.58 -0.48
C THR A 294 6.02 -9.00 -0.03
N ARG A 295 6.70 -9.52 1.01
CA ARG A 295 6.37 -10.82 1.60
C ARG A 295 4.93 -10.91 2.08
N ALA A 296 4.47 -9.91 2.83
CA ALA A 296 3.08 -9.82 3.28
C ALA A 296 2.10 -9.74 2.09
N GLY A 297 2.43 -8.93 1.08
CA GLY A 297 1.65 -8.80 -0.16
C GLY A 297 1.52 -10.12 -0.93
N THR A 298 2.60 -10.90 -1.07
CA THR A 298 2.57 -12.18 -1.79
C THR A 298 1.63 -13.18 -1.10
N ARG A 299 1.73 -13.30 0.23
CA ARG A 299 0.82 -14.13 1.04
C ARG A 299 -0.64 -13.67 0.99
N LEU A 300 -0.86 -12.36 0.86
CA LEU A 300 -2.21 -11.79 0.69
C LEU A 300 -2.77 -12.04 -0.71
N VAL A 301 -1.94 -12.05 -1.77
CA VAL A 301 -2.35 -12.40 -3.13
C VAL A 301 -2.66 -13.90 -3.28
N GLU A 302 -1.89 -14.77 -2.64
CA GLU A 302 -2.24 -16.20 -2.52
C GLU A 302 -3.64 -16.38 -1.90
N ARG A 303 -3.90 -15.68 -0.80
CA ARG A 303 -5.20 -15.74 -0.10
C ARG A 303 -6.35 -15.14 -0.91
N LEU A 304 -6.10 -14.07 -1.65
CA LEU A 304 -7.03 -13.48 -2.62
C LEU A 304 -7.43 -14.50 -3.71
N VAL A 305 -6.48 -15.27 -4.22
CA VAL A 305 -6.77 -16.34 -5.20
C VAL A 305 -7.67 -17.41 -4.57
N GLU A 306 -7.38 -17.86 -3.35
CA GLU A 306 -8.25 -18.81 -2.62
C GLU A 306 -9.67 -18.25 -2.39
N SER A 307 -9.80 -16.96 -2.03
CA SER A 307 -11.11 -16.32 -1.83
C SER A 307 -11.94 -16.26 -3.11
N VAL A 308 -11.30 -16.01 -4.27
CA VAL A 308 -11.98 -16.06 -5.57
C VAL A 308 -12.42 -17.49 -5.90
N GLU A 309 -11.56 -18.49 -5.68
CA GLU A 309 -11.87 -19.91 -5.92
C GLU A 309 -13.02 -20.42 -5.03
N ARG A 310 -13.08 -19.96 -3.78
CA ARG A 310 -14.20 -20.22 -2.85
C ARG A 310 -15.44 -19.36 -3.13
N ARG A 311 -15.39 -18.45 -4.12
CA ARG A 311 -16.45 -17.49 -4.47
C ARG A 311 -16.82 -16.52 -3.33
N ALA A 312 -15.90 -16.31 -2.39
CA ALA A 312 -16.04 -15.35 -1.29
C ALA A 312 -15.68 -13.93 -1.77
N LEU A 313 -16.52 -13.37 -2.64
CA LEU A 313 -16.19 -12.16 -3.41
C LEU A 313 -16.07 -10.90 -2.54
N GLU A 314 -16.86 -10.76 -1.46
CA GLU A 314 -16.70 -9.64 -0.50
C GLU A 314 -15.31 -9.64 0.17
N LYS A 315 -14.82 -10.83 0.56
CA LYS A 315 -13.49 -11.01 1.14
C LYS A 315 -12.37 -10.82 0.10
N ALA A 316 -12.58 -11.32 -1.12
CA ALA A 316 -11.66 -11.04 -2.24
C ALA A 316 -11.58 -9.53 -2.57
N ALA A 317 -12.65 -8.77 -2.33
CA ALA A 317 -12.65 -7.32 -2.50
C ALA A 317 -11.83 -6.59 -1.42
N SER A 318 -11.94 -6.98 -0.14
CA SER A 318 -11.12 -6.40 0.93
C SER A 318 -9.64 -6.76 0.76
N GLU A 319 -9.34 -8.01 0.41
CA GLU A 319 -8.00 -8.50 0.10
C GLU A 319 -7.40 -7.77 -1.12
N CYS A 320 -8.18 -7.51 -2.17
CA CYS A 320 -7.76 -6.64 -3.27
C CYS A 320 -7.35 -5.23 -2.79
N HIS A 321 -8.14 -4.61 -1.91
CA HIS A 321 -7.83 -3.29 -1.39
C HIS A 321 -6.58 -3.29 -0.50
N ALA A 322 -6.40 -4.30 0.34
CA ALA A 322 -5.21 -4.43 1.16
C ALA A 322 -3.93 -4.64 0.31
N VAL A 323 -3.97 -5.44 -0.79
CA VAL A 323 -2.86 -5.51 -1.77
C VAL A 323 -2.61 -4.17 -2.45
N GLU A 324 -3.67 -3.44 -2.83
CA GLU A 324 -3.56 -2.09 -3.41
C GLU A 324 -2.91 -1.10 -2.43
N ARG A 325 -3.25 -1.17 -1.13
CA ARG A 325 -2.62 -0.37 -0.07
C ARG A 325 -1.15 -0.73 0.15
N ILE A 326 -0.78 -2.01 0.08
CA ILE A 326 0.62 -2.46 0.15
C ILE A 326 1.43 -1.89 -1.02
N TRP A 327 0.94 -1.94 -2.27
CA TRP A 327 1.66 -1.34 -3.40
C TRP A 327 1.84 0.18 -3.28
N LYS A 328 0.87 0.89 -2.71
CA LYS A 328 1.01 2.33 -2.37
C LYS A 328 2.08 2.55 -1.32
N LEU A 329 2.06 1.77 -0.24
CA LEU A 329 3.05 1.82 0.83
C LEU A 329 4.48 1.56 0.30
N LEU A 330 4.67 0.57 -0.56
CA LEU A 330 5.99 0.29 -1.16
C LEU A 330 6.55 1.49 -1.93
N ALA A 331 5.69 2.31 -2.55
CA ALA A 331 6.13 3.55 -3.18
C ALA A 331 6.50 4.62 -2.14
N GLU A 332 5.73 4.76 -1.05
CA GLU A 332 6.06 5.66 0.08
C GLU A 332 7.38 5.28 0.78
N VAL A 333 7.73 3.98 0.83
CA VAL A 333 9.02 3.50 1.33
C VAL A 333 10.16 3.90 0.40
N GLU A 334 10.04 3.70 -0.91
CA GLU A 334 11.11 4.05 -1.86
C GLU A 334 11.31 5.56 -1.99
N ASP A 335 10.23 6.34 -1.84
CA ASP A 335 10.26 7.81 -1.81
C ASP A 335 11.06 8.39 -0.63
N VAL A 336 11.43 7.62 0.40
CA VAL A 336 12.31 8.14 1.48
C VAL A 336 13.73 8.39 0.98
N HIS A 337 14.20 7.65 -0.05
CA HIS A 337 15.55 7.81 -0.58
C HIS A 337 15.77 9.18 -1.23
N VAL A 338 14.70 9.91 -1.62
CA VAL A 338 14.76 11.31 -2.09
C VAL A 338 15.34 12.26 -1.02
N MET A 339 15.36 11.84 0.25
CA MET A 339 15.97 12.59 1.36
C MET A 339 17.45 12.22 1.62
N MET A 340 18.02 11.26 0.87
CA MET A 340 19.45 10.95 0.93
C MET A 340 20.24 11.96 0.10
N ASP A 341 21.43 12.32 0.58
CA ASP A 341 22.32 13.19 -0.19
C ASP A 341 22.87 12.44 -1.44
N PRO A 342 22.90 13.07 -2.64
CA PRO A 342 23.40 12.41 -3.84
C PRO A 342 24.87 12.00 -3.79
N GLU A 343 25.75 12.71 -3.07
CA GLU A 343 27.16 12.32 -2.93
C GLU A 343 27.29 11.08 -2.04
N ASP A 344 26.56 11.05 -0.92
CA ASP A 344 26.48 9.88 -0.04
C ASP A 344 25.89 8.66 -0.78
N PHE A 345 24.81 8.85 -1.56
CA PHE A 345 24.25 7.77 -2.38
C PHE A 345 25.22 7.28 -3.46
N LEU A 346 25.94 8.18 -4.16
CA LEU A 346 26.89 7.79 -5.21
C LEU A 346 28.15 7.11 -4.65
N ARG A 347 28.59 7.49 -3.43
CA ARG A 347 29.61 6.73 -2.67
C ARG A 347 29.11 5.32 -2.37
N LEU A 348 27.93 5.19 -1.78
CA LEU A 348 27.31 3.90 -1.45
C LEU A 348 27.07 3.01 -2.68
N LYS A 349 26.61 3.59 -3.81
CA LYS A 349 26.43 2.92 -5.10
C LYS A 349 27.71 2.24 -5.60
N LYS A 350 28.86 2.88 -5.36
CA LYS A 350 30.21 2.39 -5.70
C LYS A 350 30.66 1.28 -4.73
N GLU A 351 30.46 1.47 -3.43
CA GLU A 351 30.84 0.49 -2.39
C GLU A 351 30.05 -0.83 -2.52
N LEU A 352 28.72 -0.74 -2.66
CA LEU A 352 27.83 -1.90 -2.80
C LEU A 352 27.89 -2.59 -4.19
N GLY A 353 28.68 -2.06 -5.14
CA GLY A 353 28.73 -2.58 -6.51
C GLY A 353 27.36 -2.60 -7.18
N MET A 354 26.54 -1.56 -6.98
CA MET A 354 25.16 -1.50 -7.49
C MET A 354 25.08 -1.51 -9.02
N ARG A 355 26.21 -1.32 -9.72
CA ARG A 355 26.35 -1.60 -11.15
C ARG A 355 27.74 -2.18 -11.47
N ARG A 356 27.78 -3.36 -12.07
CA ARG A 356 28.97 -3.86 -12.80
C ARG A 356 28.88 -3.40 -14.27
N GLN A 357 30.03 -3.30 -14.95
CA GLN A 357 30.05 -2.93 -16.37
C GLN A 357 29.20 -3.91 -17.20
N GLY A 358 28.28 -3.37 -18.00
CA GLY A 358 27.39 -4.13 -18.89
C GLY A 358 25.96 -4.36 -18.37
N GLU A 359 25.65 -4.10 -17.10
CA GLU A 359 24.33 -4.43 -16.53
C GLU A 359 23.38 -3.21 -16.49
N THR A 360 22.15 -3.41 -16.99
CA THR A 360 21.12 -2.36 -17.22
C THR A 360 19.84 -2.56 -16.39
N VAL A 361 19.78 -3.65 -15.61
CA VAL A 361 18.61 -4.03 -14.79
C VAL A 361 18.54 -3.14 -13.53
N ALA A 362 17.35 -2.64 -13.21
CA ALA A 362 17.12 -1.78 -12.04
C ALA A 362 17.38 -2.51 -10.71
N PHE A 363 17.83 -1.78 -9.69
CA PHE A 363 18.25 -2.39 -8.42
C PHE A 363 17.10 -3.08 -7.66
N CYS A 364 15.86 -2.58 -7.74
CA CYS A 364 14.68 -3.25 -7.18
C CYS A 364 14.43 -4.65 -7.76
N PHE A 365 14.83 -4.94 -9.00
CA PHE A 365 14.74 -6.29 -9.59
C PHE A 365 15.80 -7.28 -9.07
N ARG A 366 16.70 -6.85 -8.17
CA ARG A 366 17.51 -7.79 -7.38
C ARG A 366 16.69 -8.46 -6.27
N SER A 367 15.59 -7.84 -5.84
CA SER A 367 14.60 -8.48 -4.99
C SER A 367 13.84 -9.56 -5.77
N LYS A 368 13.79 -10.75 -5.19
CA LYS A 368 12.93 -11.84 -5.69
C LYS A 368 11.48 -11.64 -5.25
N GLU A 369 11.22 -11.10 -4.06
CA GLU A 369 9.87 -10.92 -3.52
C GLU A 369 9.13 -9.75 -4.21
N VAL A 370 9.80 -8.66 -4.61
CA VAL A 370 9.22 -7.58 -5.47
C VAL A 370 8.80 -8.13 -6.83
N VAL A 371 9.68 -8.91 -7.47
CA VAL A 371 9.43 -9.52 -8.79
C VAL A 371 8.30 -10.54 -8.69
N GLU A 372 8.31 -11.39 -7.68
CA GLU A 372 7.27 -12.39 -7.46
C GLU A 372 5.91 -11.75 -7.16
N LEU A 373 5.84 -10.75 -6.27
CA LEU A 373 4.61 -10.01 -6.00
C LEU A 373 4.05 -9.38 -7.28
N ALA A 374 4.91 -8.73 -8.07
CA ALA A 374 4.51 -8.13 -9.34
C ALA A 374 4.03 -9.18 -10.37
N ARG A 375 4.61 -10.38 -10.37
CA ARG A 375 4.18 -11.51 -11.19
C ARG A 375 2.81 -12.03 -10.75
N VAL A 376 2.61 -12.34 -9.46
CA VAL A 376 1.30 -12.87 -8.99
C VAL A 376 0.19 -11.84 -9.11
N CYS A 377 0.46 -10.54 -8.89
CA CYS A 377 -0.50 -9.47 -9.17
C CYS A 377 -0.88 -9.37 -10.65
N ARG A 378 0.09 -9.55 -11.57
CA ARG A 378 -0.18 -9.61 -13.02
C ARG A 378 -1.01 -10.84 -13.39
N ASP A 379 -0.76 -11.98 -12.75
CA ASP A 379 -1.44 -13.24 -13.03
C ASP A 379 -2.88 -13.32 -12.48
N LEU A 380 -3.33 -12.37 -11.64
CA LEU A 380 -4.75 -12.18 -11.29
C LEU A 380 -5.68 -12.05 -12.50
N ARG A 381 -5.18 -11.60 -13.66
CA ARG A 381 -5.92 -11.61 -14.94
C ARG A 381 -6.47 -13.01 -15.32
N GLN A 382 -5.81 -14.09 -14.88
CA GLN A 382 -6.24 -15.46 -15.13
C GLN A 382 -7.52 -15.83 -14.36
N LYS A 383 -7.87 -15.06 -13.31
CA LYS A 383 -9.08 -15.24 -12.47
C LYS A 383 -10.30 -14.46 -12.98
N VAL A 384 -10.12 -13.58 -13.97
CA VAL A 384 -11.22 -12.80 -14.58
C VAL A 384 -12.31 -13.66 -15.23
N PRO A 385 -12.00 -14.73 -16.01
CA PRO A 385 -13.03 -15.60 -16.58
C PRO A 385 -13.87 -16.30 -15.51
N GLU A 386 -13.22 -16.71 -14.42
CA GLU A 386 -13.83 -17.40 -13.28
C GLU A 386 -14.81 -16.49 -12.53
N ILE A 387 -14.42 -15.23 -12.26
CA ILE A 387 -15.30 -14.22 -11.64
C ILE A 387 -16.48 -13.86 -12.56
N LEU A 388 -16.22 -13.71 -13.87
CA LEU A 388 -17.26 -13.40 -14.87
C LEU A 388 -18.14 -14.60 -15.23
N GLU A 389 -17.77 -15.82 -14.81
CA GLU A 389 -18.45 -17.08 -15.14
C GLU A 389 -18.54 -17.36 -16.65
N VAL A 390 -17.43 -17.12 -17.35
CA VAL A 390 -17.25 -17.39 -18.78
C VAL A 390 -16.11 -18.38 -19.05
N GLU A 391 -16.17 -19.06 -20.20
CA GLU A 391 -15.08 -19.90 -20.67
C GLU A 391 -13.79 -19.09 -20.87
N VAL A 392 -12.64 -19.75 -20.67
CA VAL A 392 -11.33 -19.11 -20.69
C VAL A 392 -10.89 -18.82 -22.13
N ASP A 393 -11.13 -17.61 -22.61
CA ASP A 393 -10.40 -17.06 -23.76
C ASP A 393 -9.09 -16.41 -23.26
N PRO A 394 -7.91 -17.02 -23.51
CA PRO A 394 -6.61 -16.48 -23.08
C PRO A 394 -6.21 -15.18 -23.81
N LYS A 395 -6.98 -14.72 -24.79
CA LYS A 395 -6.78 -13.43 -25.48
C LYS A 395 -7.82 -12.35 -25.08
N GLY A 396 -8.78 -12.68 -24.21
CA GLY A 396 -9.75 -11.70 -23.69
C GLY A 396 -10.74 -11.17 -24.73
N GLY A 397 -11.22 -12.02 -25.64
CA GLY A 397 -12.10 -11.67 -26.75
C GLY A 397 -13.52 -11.26 -26.38
N PRO A 398 -14.41 -11.10 -27.39
CA PRO A 398 -15.67 -10.39 -27.25
C PRO A 398 -16.61 -10.91 -26.15
N GLY A 399 -16.66 -12.22 -25.90
CA GLY A 399 -17.51 -12.80 -24.86
C GLY A 399 -17.14 -12.36 -23.44
N MET A 400 -15.84 -12.20 -23.15
CA MET A 400 -15.36 -11.73 -21.84
C MET A 400 -15.72 -10.24 -21.64
N MET A 401 -15.59 -9.44 -22.70
CA MET A 401 -16.02 -8.04 -22.72
C MET A 401 -17.53 -7.91 -22.54
N GLU A 402 -18.33 -8.75 -23.20
CA GLU A 402 -19.80 -8.75 -23.07
C GLU A 402 -20.27 -9.16 -21.67
N ALA A 403 -19.63 -10.16 -21.06
CA ALA A 403 -19.91 -10.58 -19.69
C ALA A 403 -19.55 -9.49 -18.67
N ALA A 404 -18.39 -8.85 -18.80
CA ALA A 404 -18.02 -7.70 -17.97
C ALA A 404 -19.01 -6.53 -18.13
N MET A 405 -19.45 -6.25 -19.36
CA MET A 405 -20.43 -5.21 -19.66
C MET A 405 -21.81 -5.48 -19.02
N LYS A 406 -22.26 -6.75 -19.00
CA LYS A 406 -23.47 -7.18 -18.27
C LYS A 406 -23.31 -6.99 -16.75
N VAL A 407 -22.20 -7.49 -16.18
CA VAL A 407 -21.88 -7.36 -14.75
C VAL A 407 -21.80 -5.90 -14.30
N TYR A 408 -21.23 -5.00 -15.11
CA TYR A 408 -21.20 -3.56 -14.84
C TYR A 408 -22.58 -2.87 -14.96
N ALA A 409 -23.53 -3.44 -15.72
CA ALA A 409 -24.89 -2.92 -15.84
C ALA A 409 -25.85 -3.43 -14.73
N GLU A 410 -25.63 -4.64 -14.22
CA GLU A 410 -26.48 -5.30 -13.22
C GLU A 410 -26.23 -4.83 -11.78
N LYS A 411 -26.64 -3.59 -11.48
CA LYS A 411 -26.40 -2.85 -10.22
C LYS A 411 -26.75 -3.57 -8.90
N THR A 412 -27.57 -4.62 -8.93
CA THR A 412 -28.03 -5.38 -7.74
C THR A 412 -27.69 -6.87 -7.74
N LYS A 413 -26.99 -7.38 -8.77
CA LYS A 413 -26.56 -8.78 -8.86
C LYS A 413 -25.09 -8.96 -9.22
N GLY A 414 -24.46 -7.96 -9.82
CA GLY A 414 -23.04 -7.97 -10.17
C GLY A 414 -22.13 -7.25 -9.18
N SER A 415 -22.66 -6.59 -8.14
CA SER A 415 -21.94 -5.61 -7.30
C SER A 415 -20.60 -6.13 -6.75
N GLU A 416 -20.58 -7.31 -6.14
CA GLU A 416 -19.35 -7.91 -5.59
C GLU A 416 -18.32 -8.19 -6.69
N LYS A 417 -18.76 -8.80 -7.80
CA LYS A 417 -17.91 -9.03 -8.98
C LYS A 417 -17.32 -7.72 -9.51
N VAL A 418 -18.11 -6.65 -9.57
CA VAL A 418 -17.63 -5.32 -9.98
C VAL A 418 -16.53 -4.81 -9.05
N VAL A 419 -16.70 -4.93 -7.73
CA VAL A 419 -15.70 -4.46 -6.76
C VAL A 419 -14.41 -5.29 -6.83
N VAL A 420 -14.49 -6.63 -6.90
CA VAL A 420 -13.29 -7.48 -7.05
C VAL A 420 -12.53 -7.14 -8.34
N LEU A 421 -13.24 -7.04 -9.48
CA LEU A 421 -12.63 -6.73 -10.77
C LEU A 421 -12.02 -5.31 -10.79
N GLN A 422 -12.67 -4.32 -10.18
CA GLN A 422 -12.09 -2.98 -10.02
C GLN A 422 -10.88 -2.98 -9.06
N GLY A 423 -10.90 -3.79 -8.00
CA GLY A 423 -9.78 -4.01 -7.08
C GLY A 423 -8.55 -4.58 -7.78
N MET A 424 -8.73 -5.60 -8.64
CA MET A 424 -7.64 -6.16 -9.46
C MET A 424 -7.01 -5.10 -10.39
N GLN A 425 -7.81 -4.23 -10.98
CA GLN A 425 -7.31 -3.11 -11.79
C GLN A 425 -6.63 -2.02 -10.94
N ALA A 426 -7.12 -1.78 -9.72
CA ALA A 426 -6.48 -0.85 -8.78
C ALA A 426 -5.09 -1.34 -8.34
N ILE A 427 -4.93 -2.66 -8.13
CA ILE A 427 -3.63 -3.30 -7.89
C ILE A 427 -2.66 -3.02 -9.06
N GLU A 428 -3.09 -3.22 -10.31
CA GLU A 428 -2.24 -2.89 -11.47
C GLU A 428 -1.82 -1.42 -11.46
N VAL A 429 -2.76 -0.50 -11.23
CA VAL A 429 -2.49 0.95 -11.19
C VAL A 429 -1.51 1.30 -10.07
N ALA A 430 -1.66 0.71 -8.88
CA ALA A 430 -0.74 0.90 -7.76
C ALA A 430 0.66 0.34 -8.06
N MET A 431 0.75 -0.86 -8.65
CA MET A 431 2.01 -1.49 -9.05
C MET A 431 2.73 -0.70 -10.16
N LYS A 432 2.03 -0.27 -11.20
CA LYS A 432 2.63 0.57 -12.27
C LYS A 432 3.05 1.94 -11.73
N ARG A 433 2.35 2.51 -10.73
CA ARG A 433 2.78 3.70 -9.99
C ARG A 433 4.05 3.47 -9.17
N PHE A 434 4.20 2.33 -8.49
CA PHE A 434 5.43 1.97 -7.77
C PHE A 434 6.65 1.98 -8.72
N PHE A 435 6.58 1.25 -9.84
CA PHE A 435 7.70 1.20 -10.80
C PHE A 435 8.00 2.57 -11.45
N PHE A 436 6.97 3.41 -11.66
CA PHE A 436 7.17 4.78 -12.12
C PHE A 436 7.84 5.67 -11.06
N ALA A 437 7.36 5.64 -9.81
CA ALA A 437 7.95 6.39 -8.69
C ALA A 437 9.42 5.99 -8.48
N TYR A 438 9.71 4.69 -8.46
CA TYR A 438 11.08 4.17 -8.39
C TYR A 438 11.95 4.68 -9.55
N LYS A 439 11.43 4.81 -10.79
CA LYS A 439 12.17 5.46 -11.89
C LYS A 439 12.52 6.92 -11.56
N GLN A 440 11.60 7.68 -10.96
CA GLN A 440 11.86 9.08 -10.57
C GLN A 440 12.91 9.17 -9.44
N VAL A 441 12.79 8.34 -8.39
CA VAL A 441 13.77 8.25 -7.30
C VAL A 441 15.17 7.91 -7.84
N ALA A 442 15.27 6.90 -8.70
CA ALA A 442 16.51 6.51 -9.37
C ALA A 442 17.08 7.64 -10.27
N THR A 443 16.23 8.38 -10.97
CA THR A 443 16.62 9.52 -11.81
C THR A 443 17.15 10.68 -10.96
N LEU A 444 16.54 10.95 -9.81
CA LEU A 444 16.95 12.02 -8.89
C LEU A 444 18.29 11.72 -8.20
N LEU A 445 18.55 10.46 -7.85
CA LEU A 445 19.77 10.04 -7.16
C LEU A 445 20.95 9.70 -8.08
N MET A 446 20.70 9.40 -9.37
CA MET A 446 21.75 8.91 -10.28
C MET A 446 21.78 9.58 -11.65
N GLY A 447 20.85 10.48 -11.96
CA GLY A 447 20.69 11.08 -13.29
C GLY A 447 19.87 10.23 -14.25
N SER A 448 19.41 10.85 -15.34
CA SER A 448 18.49 10.26 -16.32
C SER A 448 19.08 9.10 -17.12
N SER A 449 20.40 9.06 -17.34
CA SER A 449 21.07 7.99 -18.09
C SER A 449 21.02 6.61 -17.43
N GLU A 450 20.68 6.55 -16.14
CA GLU A 450 20.70 5.31 -15.34
C GLU A 450 19.31 4.66 -15.23
N ALA A 451 18.24 5.32 -15.67
CA ALA A 451 16.87 5.01 -15.25
C ALA A 451 16.00 4.28 -16.30
N ASP A 452 16.48 4.06 -17.52
CA ASP A 452 15.61 3.71 -18.65
C ASP A 452 15.01 2.30 -18.65
N GLY A 453 15.62 1.33 -17.96
CA GLY A 453 15.12 -0.06 -17.93
C GLY A 453 13.70 -0.21 -17.36
N LEU A 454 13.25 0.74 -16.53
CA LEU A 454 11.90 0.72 -15.92
C LEU A 454 10.80 1.27 -16.84
N THR A 455 11.18 1.97 -17.90
CA THR A 455 10.25 2.69 -18.79
C THR A 455 9.23 1.76 -19.46
N GLN A 456 9.66 0.55 -19.77
CA GLN A 456 8.84 -0.43 -20.48
C GLN A 456 7.73 -1.02 -19.61
N ILE A 457 7.84 -0.95 -18.27
CA ILE A 457 6.85 -1.54 -17.35
C ILE A 457 5.57 -0.71 -17.32
N PHE A 458 5.69 0.63 -17.25
CA PHE A 458 4.53 1.52 -17.24
C PHE A 458 3.94 1.71 -18.65
N LEU A 459 4.74 1.51 -19.70
CA LEU A 459 4.28 1.50 -21.10
C LEU A 459 3.62 0.17 -21.52
N GLN A 460 3.61 -0.86 -20.68
CA GLN A 460 2.83 -2.07 -20.97
C GLN A 460 1.33 -1.75 -21.03
N PRO A 461 0.58 -2.37 -21.97
CA PRO A 461 -0.89 -2.35 -21.97
C PRO A 461 -1.49 -2.76 -20.62
N THR A 462 -2.77 -2.44 -20.43
CA THR A 462 -3.59 -2.96 -19.33
C THR A 462 -3.51 -4.48 -19.26
N TYR A 463 -3.39 -5.05 -18.06
CA TYR A 463 -3.45 -6.50 -17.87
C TYR A 463 -4.90 -7.03 -17.98
N PHE A 464 -5.87 -6.12 -18.02
CA PHE A 464 -7.31 -6.39 -18.01
C PHE A 464 -8.04 -5.76 -19.23
N PRO A 465 -7.58 -5.96 -20.48
CA PRO A 465 -8.07 -5.22 -21.65
C PRO A 465 -9.58 -5.37 -21.90
N SER A 466 -10.14 -6.56 -21.64
CA SER A 466 -11.57 -6.83 -21.81
C SER A 466 -12.44 -6.06 -20.81
N LEU A 467 -11.94 -5.82 -19.60
CA LEU A 467 -12.63 -5.02 -18.58
C LEU A 467 -12.64 -3.54 -18.95
N ASP A 468 -11.55 -3.03 -19.50
CA ASP A 468 -11.46 -1.64 -19.95
C ASP A 468 -12.29 -1.39 -21.22
N ALA A 469 -12.26 -2.31 -22.18
CA ALA A 469 -13.12 -2.26 -23.36
C ALA A 469 -14.62 -2.31 -23.00
N ALA A 470 -15.02 -3.13 -22.02
CA ALA A 470 -16.40 -3.21 -21.56
C ALA A 470 -16.93 -1.87 -20.99
N LYS A 471 -16.07 -1.05 -20.39
CA LYS A 471 -16.44 0.31 -19.95
C LYS A 471 -16.71 1.24 -21.13
N THR A 472 -15.94 1.13 -22.22
CA THR A 472 -16.15 1.91 -23.45
C THR A 472 -17.51 1.63 -24.08
N PHE A 473 -17.97 0.37 -24.08
CA PHE A 473 -19.25 -0.01 -24.68
C PHE A 473 -20.48 0.12 -23.75
N LEU A 474 -20.28 0.42 -22.46
CA LEU A 474 -21.34 0.48 -21.46
C LEU A 474 -22.45 1.50 -21.79
N GLY A 475 -22.10 2.64 -22.39
CA GLY A 475 -23.07 3.65 -22.83
C GLY A 475 -24.02 3.13 -23.91
N TYR A 476 -23.47 2.55 -24.99
CA TYR A 476 -24.25 1.93 -26.07
C TYR A 476 -25.13 0.78 -25.56
N TYR A 477 -24.67 0.03 -24.55
CA TYR A 477 -25.47 -1.02 -23.92
C TYR A 477 -26.70 -0.47 -23.19
N TRP A 478 -26.55 0.64 -22.44
CA TRP A 478 -27.69 1.30 -21.79
C TRP A 478 -28.67 1.91 -22.80
N GLU A 479 -28.19 2.54 -23.87
CA GLU A 479 -29.04 3.09 -24.93
C GLU A 479 -29.90 1.99 -25.59
N ASN A 480 -29.27 0.87 -25.97
CA ASN A 480 -29.97 -0.26 -26.59
C ASN A 480 -30.96 -0.94 -25.63
N ASN A 481 -30.60 -1.18 -24.37
CA ASN A 481 -31.55 -1.77 -23.40
C ASN A 481 -32.74 -0.85 -23.11
N ASN A 482 -32.52 0.47 -22.99
CA ASN A 482 -33.60 1.44 -22.81
C ASN A 482 -34.53 1.51 -24.01
N ASN A 483 -34.00 1.34 -25.23
CA ASN A 483 -34.81 1.29 -26.45
C ASN A 483 -35.62 -0.01 -26.55
N ASN A 484 -35.02 -1.17 -26.22
CA ASN A 484 -35.72 -2.45 -26.18
C ASN A 484 -36.84 -2.48 -25.13
N GLN A 485 -36.62 -1.91 -23.95
CA GLN A 485 -37.68 -1.77 -22.93
C GLN A 485 -38.83 -0.87 -23.41
N LYS A 486 -38.53 0.23 -24.11
CA LYS A 486 -39.57 1.10 -24.72
C LYS A 486 -40.34 0.40 -25.83
N GLN A 487 -39.69 -0.41 -26.67
CA GLN A 487 -40.37 -1.18 -27.72
C GLN A 487 -41.29 -2.26 -27.13
N ASN A 488 -40.85 -2.97 -26.09
CA ASN A 488 -41.67 -3.98 -25.40
C ASN A 488 -42.86 -3.37 -24.61
N LEU A 489 -42.86 -2.06 -24.36
CA LEU A 489 -44.01 -1.31 -23.82
C LEU A 489 -45.00 -0.84 -24.90
N VAL A 490 -44.66 -0.98 -26.19
CA VAL A 490 -45.51 -0.62 -27.34
C VAL A 490 -45.89 -1.87 -28.12
N VAL A 491 -46.63 -2.76 -27.46
CA VAL A 491 -47.40 -3.83 -28.12
C VAL A 491 -48.84 -3.32 -28.31
N PRO A 492 -49.30 -3.06 -29.54
CA PRO A 492 -50.71 -2.73 -29.80
C PRO A 492 -51.63 -3.90 -29.43
N ARG A 493 -52.86 -3.58 -29.03
CA ARG A 493 -53.99 -4.53 -29.00
C ARG A 493 -54.68 -4.57 -30.36
#